data_AF-A0A918CHY3-F1
#
_entry.id   AF-A0A918CHY3-F1
#
_cell.length_a   1.000
_cell.length_b   1.000
_cell.length_c   1.000
_cell.angle_alpha   90.00
_cell.angle_beta   90.00
_cell.angle_gamma   90.00
#
_symmetry.space_group_name_H-M   'P 1'
#
loop_
_entity.id
_entity.type
_entity.pdbx_description
1 polymer ?
#
loop_
_entity_poly.entity_id
_entity_poly.type
_entity_poly.pdbx_seq_one_letter_code
_entity_poly.pdbx_strand_id
1 'polypeptide(L)'
;MYDPFDLPRPREVQAGEYPVWDEALALVNRDLAALLPDHGPLRLLALPPWDDLDESEREHVYVALPDGRWHGSDLWHGSEATLTSALAAVAEAAQDTVMECLWQVWPVCAEHRIGMHTRQEDGRPVWWCAGGRGPGDPAHVRAAVGELDALHRPRRARRKRR
;
A
#
# COMPACT_ATOMS: atom_id res chain seq x y z
N MET A 1 -3.16 8.25 38.60
CA MET A 1 -4.55 8.05 38.16
C MET A 1 -4.43 7.73 36.68
N TYR A 2 -4.47 6.44 36.32
CA TYR A 2 -4.44 6.01 34.93
C TYR A 2 -5.86 6.19 34.38
N ASP A 3 -6.02 6.96 33.31
CA ASP A 3 -7.26 6.98 32.54
C ASP A 3 -7.25 5.72 31.67
N PRO A 4 -8.17 4.76 31.87
CA PRO A 4 -8.23 3.54 31.06
C PRO A 4 -8.59 3.80 29.59
N PHE A 5 -8.87 5.06 29.22
CA PHE A 5 -9.14 5.51 27.87
C PHE A 5 -8.08 6.46 27.30
N ASP A 6 -6.91 6.58 27.94
CA ASP A 6 -5.77 7.31 27.36
C ASP A 6 -5.24 6.50 26.18
N LEU A 7 -5.92 6.62 25.04
CA LEU A 7 -5.57 5.89 23.84
C LEU A 7 -4.14 6.28 23.45
N PRO A 8 -3.28 5.31 23.15
CA PRO A 8 -1.92 5.57 22.73
C PRO A 8 -1.94 6.55 21.56
N ARG A 9 -1.24 7.68 21.74
CA ARG A 9 -1.28 8.75 20.73
C ARG A 9 -0.46 8.32 19.52
N PRO A 10 -1.06 8.26 18.32
CA PRO A 10 -0.31 7.96 17.12
C PRO A 10 0.71 9.07 16.86
N ARG A 11 1.91 8.67 16.43
CA ARG A 11 2.95 9.59 15.96
C ARG A 11 3.27 9.33 14.50
N GLU A 12 3.59 10.40 13.80
CA GLU A 12 4.13 10.28 12.45
C GLU A 12 5.56 9.70 12.51
N VAL A 13 5.79 8.65 11.74
CA VAL A 13 7.11 8.03 11.57
C VAL A 13 7.98 8.94 10.72
N GLN A 14 9.21 9.19 11.16
CA GLN A 14 10.12 10.06 10.42
C GLN A 14 10.80 9.27 9.29
N ALA A 15 11.03 9.93 8.16
CA ALA A 15 11.74 9.31 7.04
C ALA A 15 13.13 8.82 7.48
N GLY A 16 13.45 7.57 7.13
CA GLY A 16 14.68 6.89 7.50
C GLY A 16 14.61 6.10 8.81
N GLU A 17 13.52 6.21 9.57
CA GLU A 17 13.30 5.40 10.78
C GLU A 17 13.04 3.93 10.42
N TYR A 18 12.30 3.67 9.34
CA TYR A 18 12.07 2.34 8.78
C TYR A 18 12.41 2.33 7.29
N PRO A 19 13.70 2.32 6.92
CA PRO A 19 14.14 2.61 5.54
C PRO A 19 13.58 1.64 4.49
N VAL A 20 13.39 0.36 4.84
CA VAL A 20 12.84 -0.63 3.91
C VAL A 20 11.34 -0.41 3.70
N TRP A 21 10.60 -0.04 4.76
CA TRP A 21 9.19 0.33 4.63
C TRP A 21 9.01 1.66 3.92
N ASP A 22 9.92 2.63 4.12
CA ASP A 22 9.90 3.89 3.37
C ASP A 22 10.08 3.64 1.86
N GLU A 23 11.02 2.76 1.48
CA GLU A 23 11.22 2.40 0.08
C GLU A 23 9.99 1.69 -0.50
N ALA A 24 9.42 0.74 0.23
CA ALA A 24 8.19 0.06 -0.14
C ALA A 24 7.01 1.05 -0.30
N LEU A 25 6.85 1.97 0.65
CA LEU A 25 5.81 2.98 0.65
C LEU A 25 5.97 3.95 -0.52
N ALA A 26 7.19 4.32 -0.89
CA ALA A 26 7.46 5.12 -2.06
C ALA A 26 6.98 4.44 -3.35
N LEU A 27 7.18 3.13 -3.48
CA LEU A 27 6.68 2.35 -4.62
C LEU A 27 5.15 2.33 -4.67
N VAL A 28 4.49 2.02 -3.55
CA VAL A 28 3.03 2.02 -3.44
C VAL A 28 2.44 3.41 -3.72
N ASN A 29 3.09 4.47 -3.26
CA ASN A 29 2.67 5.85 -3.54
C ASN A 29 2.75 6.23 -5.02
N ARG A 30 3.62 5.60 -5.82
CA ARG A 30 3.60 5.80 -7.28
C ARG A 30 2.32 5.25 -7.90
N ASP A 31 1.86 4.10 -7.43
CA ASP A 31 0.62 3.49 -7.89
C ASP A 31 -0.59 4.26 -7.42
N LEU A 32 -0.57 4.73 -6.18
CA LEU A 32 -1.60 5.61 -5.65
C LEU A 32 -1.70 6.87 -6.51
N ALA A 33 -0.59 7.56 -6.77
CA ALA A 33 -0.59 8.76 -7.60
C ALA A 33 -1.05 8.51 -9.05
N ALA A 34 -0.83 7.31 -9.58
CA ALA A 34 -1.29 6.94 -10.92
C ALA A 34 -2.82 6.81 -11.02
N LEU A 35 -3.50 6.41 -9.94
CA LEU A 35 -4.93 6.15 -9.93
C LEU A 35 -5.76 7.17 -9.14
N LEU A 36 -5.14 7.84 -8.17
CA LEU A 36 -5.71 8.79 -7.22
C LEU A 36 -4.76 10.01 -7.03
N PRO A 37 -4.51 10.80 -8.10
CA PRO A 37 -3.49 11.86 -8.10
C PRO A 37 -3.75 12.99 -7.09
N ASP A 38 -5.01 13.20 -6.69
CA ASP A 38 -5.40 14.32 -5.81
C ASP A 38 -5.31 13.99 -4.31
N HIS A 39 -5.05 12.73 -3.95
CA HIS A 39 -5.07 12.28 -2.55
C HIS A 39 -3.78 12.53 -1.76
N GLY A 40 -2.69 12.90 -2.43
CA GLY A 40 -1.37 13.02 -1.80
C GLY A 40 -0.78 11.64 -1.39
N PRO A 41 0.49 11.60 -0.97
CA PRO A 41 1.15 10.34 -0.60
C PRO A 41 0.70 9.84 0.77
N LEU A 42 0.55 8.52 0.88
CA LEU A 42 0.44 7.80 2.14
C LEU A 42 1.70 7.98 2.99
N ARG A 43 1.56 7.80 4.30
CA ARG A 43 2.61 7.96 5.32
C ARG A 43 2.64 6.75 6.25
N LEU A 44 3.76 6.57 6.94
CA LEU A 44 3.85 5.63 8.05
C LEU A 44 3.42 6.30 9.36
N LEU A 45 2.61 5.61 10.15
CA LEU A 45 2.10 6.07 11.43
C LEU A 45 2.40 5.01 12.50
N ALA A 46 3.05 5.40 13.59
CA ALA A 46 3.37 4.49 14.68
C ALA A 46 2.43 4.70 15.87
N LEU A 47 1.91 3.62 16.42
CA LEU A 47 1.30 3.60 17.75
C LEU A 47 2.22 2.85 18.70
N PRO A 48 2.41 3.34 19.95
CA PRO A 48 3.09 2.56 20.96
C PRO A 48 2.32 1.25 21.26
N PRO A 49 2.99 0.26 21.88
CA PRO A 49 2.35 -0.99 22.29
C PRO A 49 1.06 -0.72 23.07
N TRP A 50 0.04 -1.54 22.82
CA TRP A 50 -1.31 -1.31 23.37
C TRP A 50 -1.39 -1.55 24.88
N ASP A 51 -0.55 -2.43 25.43
CA ASP A 51 -0.42 -2.68 26.86
C ASP A 51 0.94 -3.34 27.20
N ASP A 52 1.21 -3.51 28.50
CA ASP A 52 2.38 -4.21 29.03
C ASP A 52 2.37 -5.73 28.76
N LEU A 53 1.30 -6.26 28.12
CA LEU A 53 1.16 -7.66 27.73
C LEU A 53 1.60 -7.90 26.30
N ASP A 54 1.80 -6.85 25.52
CA ASP A 54 2.56 -6.95 24.28
C ASP A 54 4.01 -7.29 24.63
N GLU A 55 4.38 -8.55 24.43
CA GLU A 55 5.75 -9.04 24.62
C GLU A 55 6.74 -8.28 23.71
N SER A 56 6.22 -7.67 22.63
CA SER A 56 6.94 -6.76 21.78
C SER A 56 6.87 -5.35 22.39
N GLU A 57 7.97 -4.88 23.00
CA GLU A 57 8.15 -3.46 23.37
C GLU A 57 8.24 -2.54 22.13
N ARG A 58 7.83 -3.02 20.94
CA ARG A 58 7.96 -2.35 19.65
C ARG A 58 6.65 -1.67 19.28
N GLU A 59 6.78 -0.53 18.64
CA GLU A 59 5.62 0.21 18.13
C GLU A 59 4.98 -0.52 16.95
N HIS A 60 3.66 -0.46 16.88
CA HIS A 60 2.87 -0.90 15.75
C HIS A 60 2.88 0.16 14.66
N VAL A 61 3.39 -0.18 13.47
CA VAL A 61 3.48 0.76 12.35
C VAL A 61 2.40 0.47 11.34
N TYR A 62 1.62 1.48 10.97
CA TYR A 62 0.53 1.43 10.02
C TYR A 62 0.85 2.27 8.79
N VAL A 63 0.17 1.98 7.68
CA VAL A 63 0.08 2.88 6.54
C VAL A 63 -1.13 3.78 6.73
N ALA A 64 -0.96 5.09 6.59
CA ALA A 64 -1.99 6.08 6.81
C ALA A 64 -2.15 7.03 5.62
N LEU A 65 -3.34 7.60 5.47
CA LEU A 65 -3.61 8.76 4.63
C LEU A 65 -2.80 9.99 5.11
N PRO A 66 -2.59 11.01 4.25
CA PRO A 66 -1.86 12.21 4.66
C PRO A 66 -2.50 13.00 5.81
N ASP A 67 -3.81 12.82 6.04
CA ASP A 67 -4.55 13.41 7.17
C ASP A 67 -4.41 12.60 8.47
N GLY A 68 -3.63 11.52 8.45
CA GLY A 68 -3.36 10.67 9.60
C GLY A 68 -4.43 9.63 9.87
N ARG A 69 -5.44 9.43 9.00
CA ARG A 69 -6.39 8.31 9.12
C ARG A 69 -5.78 7.02 8.56
N TRP A 70 -6.02 5.89 9.23
CA TRP A 70 -5.57 4.56 8.81
C TRP A 70 -6.66 3.53 9.06
N HIS A 71 -6.56 2.37 8.41
CA HIS A 71 -7.40 1.21 8.68
C HIS A 71 -6.62 -0.08 8.44
N GLY A 72 -7.03 -1.17 9.08
CA GLY A 72 -6.45 -2.50 8.90
C GLY A 72 -5.43 -2.83 9.98
N SER A 73 -4.64 -3.86 9.72
CA SER A 73 -3.58 -4.33 10.61
C SER A 73 -2.30 -3.48 10.47
N ASP A 74 -1.46 -3.52 11.49
CA ASP A 74 -0.10 -3.00 11.43
C ASP A 74 0.79 -3.84 10.48
N LEU A 75 1.87 -3.22 10.02
CA LEU A 75 2.92 -3.88 9.26
C LEU A 75 3.59 -4.92 10.15
N TRP A 76 3.37 -6.19 9.82
CA TRP A 76 3.91 -7.29 10.60
C TRP A 76 5.44 -7.17 10.77
N HIS A 77 5.90 -7.37 12.01
CA HIS A 77 7.32 -7.29 12.36
C HIS A 77 8.13 -8.40 11.68
N GLY A 78 9.17 -8.01 10.96
CA GLY A 78 9.97 -8.88 10.11
C GLY A 78 9.66 -8.72 8.61
N SER A 79 8.60 -8.00 8.25
CA SER A 79 8.33 -7.66 6.84
C SER A 79 9.44 -6.80 6.26
N GLU A 80 10.12 -6.01 7.08
CA GLU A 80 11.28 -5.20 6.73
C GLU A 80 12.54 -6.02 6.37
N ALA A 81 12.53 -7.36 6.56
CA ALA A 81 13.69 -8.21 6.27
C ALA A 81 14.13 -8.14 4.80
N THR A 82 13.19 -7.93 3.87
CA THR A 82 13.48 -7.74 2.44
C THR A 82 12.54 -6.70 1.85
N LEU A 83 12.97 -6.04 0.77
CA LEU A 83 12.08 -5.11 0.05
C LEU A 83 10.82 -5.82 -0.49
N THR A 84 10.93 -7.08 -0.93
CA THR A 84 9.79 -7.85 -1.43
C THR A 84 8.73 -8.09 -0.36
N SER A 85 9.14 -8.51 0.84
CA SER A 85 8.21 -8.74 1.97
C SER A 85 7.62 -7.43 2.49
N ALA A 86 8.44 -6.38 2.55
CA ALA A 86 8.00 -5.04 2.94
C ALA A 86 6.98 -4.49 1.95
N LEU A 87 7.25 -4.62 0.65
CA LEU A 87 6.36 -4.13 -0.41
C LEU A 87 5.02 -4.86 -0.42
N ALA A 88 5.01 -6.17 -0.15
CA ALA A 88 3.76 -6.91 -0.01
C ALA A 88 2.93 -6.42 1.19
N ALA A 89 3.56 -6.29 2.37
CA ALA A 89 2.89 -5.83 3.58
C ALA A 89 2.36 -4.40 3.45
N VAL A 90 3.17 -3.49 2.90
CA VAL A 90 2.78 -2.08 2.70
C VAL A 90 1.69 -1.96 1.64
N ALA A 91 1.71 -2.75 0.57
CA ALA A 91 0.66 -2.72 -0.46
C ALA A 91 -0.69 -3.21 0.08
N GLU A 92 -0.70 -4.25 0.90
CA GLU A 92 -1.91 -4.75 1.57
C GLU A 92 -2.47 -3.72 2.57
N ALA A 93 -1.63 -3.21 3.48
CA ALA A 93 -2.05 -2.19 4.44
C ALA A 93 -2.53 -0.89 3.76
N ALA A 94 -1.88 -0.49 2.66
CA ALA A 94 -2.32 0.64 1.86
C ALA A 94 -3.68 0.40 1.21
N GLN A 95 -3.93 -0.82 0.71
CA GLN A 95 -5.22 -1.18 0.12
C GLN A 95 -6.34 -1.05 1.15
N ASP A 96 -6.18 -1.62 2.33
CA ASP A 96 -7.16 -1.54 3.41
C ASP A 96 -7.41 -0.08 3.82
N THR A 97 -6.33 0.68 4.04
CA THR A 97 -6.44 2.09 4.43
C THR A 97 -7.16 2.93 3.39
N VAL A 98 -6.79 2.81 2.12
CA VAL A 98 -7.41 3.57 1.04
C VAL A 98 -8.88 3.18 0.89
N MET A 99 -9.19 1.88 0.89
CA MET A 99 -10.55 1.38 0.69
C MET A 99 -11.49 1.82 1.80
N GLU A 100 -11.08 1.68 3.05
CA GLU A 100 -11.96 1.90 4.20
C GLU A 100 -12.01 3.38 4.63
N CYS A 101 -10.90 4.12 4.51
CA CYS A 101 -10.90 5.53 4.88
C CYS A 101 -11.49 6.43 3.79
N LEU A 102 -11.35 6.05 2.50
CA LEU A 102 -11.88 6.85 1.39
C LEU A 102 -13.19 6.30 0.82
N TRP A 103 -13.64 5.11 1.24
CA TRP A 103 -14.81 4.42 0.69
C TRP A 103 -14.74 4.25 -0.83
N GLN A 104 -13.54 4.01 -1.35
CA GLN A 104 -13.23 3.90 -2.77
C GLN A 104 -12.49 2.60 -3.05
N VAL A 105 -12.90 1.87 -4.09
CA VAL A 105 -12.15 0.68 -4.53
C VAL A 105 -10.78 1.10 -5.04
N TRP A 106 -9.72 0.50 -4.53
CA TRP A 106 -8.36 0.75 -4.99
C TRP A 106 -7.44 -0.46 -4.77
N PRO A 107 -6.51 -0.75 -5.70
CA PRO A 107 -6.41 -0.17 -7.03
C PRO A 107 -7.43 -0.79 -8.01
N VAL A 108 -7.97 0.00 -8.93
CA VAL A 108 -8.96 -0.47 -9.91
C VAL A 108 -8.28 -0.98 -11.19
N CYS A 109 -8.67 -2.16 -11.66
CA CYS A 109 -8.24 -2.67 -12.95
C CYS A 109 -8.85 -1.82 -14.08
N ALA A 110 -8.01 -1.28 -14.97
CA ALA A 110 -8.48 -0.47 -16.09
C ALA A 110 -9.31 -1.26 -17.13
N GLU A 111 -9.12 -2.57 -17.22
CA GLU A 111 -9.82 -3.44 -18.17
C GLU A 111 -11.21 -3.85 -17.64
N HIS A 112 -11.27 -4.39 -16.43
CA HIS A 112 -12.50 -4.94 -15.86
C HIS A 112 -13.26 -3.98 -14.93
N ARG A 113 -12.64 -2.84 -14.56
CA ARG A 113 -13.21 -1.81 -13.65
C ARG A 113 -13.66 -2.39 -12.30
N ILE A 114 -12.90 -3.33 -11.78
CA ILE A 114 -13.06 -3.93 -10.45
C ILE A 114 -11.77 -3.77 -9.64
N GLY A 115 -11.86 -3.97 -8.33
CA GLY A 115 -10.70 -3.98 -7.44
C GLY A 115 -9.70 -5.06 -7.83
N MET A 116 -8.42 -4.69 -7.81
CA MET A 116 -7.30 -5.61 -7.87
C MET A 116 -6.84 -5.90 -6.44
N HIS A 117 -6.19 -7.04 -6.25
CA HIS A 117 -5.59 -7.43 -4.97
C HIS A 117 -4.10 -7.66 -5.14
N THR A 118 -3.36 -7.47 -4.05
CA THR A 118 -1.94 -7.84 -3.98
C THR A 118 -1.83 -9.37 -4.05
N ARG A 119 -0.91 -9.88 -4.87
CA ARG A 119 -0.56 -11.31 -4.94
C ARG A 119 0.94 -11.46 -5.13
N GLN A 120 1.50 -12.60 -4.74
CA GLN A 120 2.88 -12.96 -5.09
C GLN A 120 2.91 -13.72 -6.41
N GLU A 121 3.72 -13.25 -7.37
CA GLU A 121 4.01 -13.92 -8.64
C GLU A 121 5.51 -13.82 -8.92
N ASP A 122 6.16 -14.95 -9.24
CA ASP A 122 7.62 -15.03 -9.47
C ASP A 122 8.48 -14.35 -8.39
N GLY A 123 8.03 -14.43 -7.13
CA GLY A 123 8.72 -13.85 -5.98
C GLY A 123 8.62 -12.33 -5.88
N ARG A 124 7.64 -11.71 -6.53
CA ARG A 124 7.37 -10.27 -6.46
C ARG A 124 5.89 -9.99 -6.18
N PRO A 125 5.56 -8.95 -5.40
CA PRO A 125 4.19 -8.51 -5.23
C PRO A 125 3.68 -7.86 -6.53
N VAL A 126 2.48 -8.25 -6.93
CA VAL A 126 1.80 -7.77 -8.14
C VAL A 126 0.37 -7.36 -7.83
N TRP A 127 -0.16 -6.43 -8.63
CA TRP A 127 -1.59 -6.15 -8.69
C TRP A 127 -2.26 -7.14 -9.62
N TRP A 128 -3.10 -7.99 -9.04
CA TRP A 128 -3.82 -9.04 -9.76
C TRP A 128 -5.32 -8.74 -9.81
N CYS A 129 -5.90 -8.87 -11.00
CA CYS A 129 -7.33 -8.76 -11.24
C CYS A 129 -7.95 -10.15 -11.35
N ALA A 130 -9.08 -10.37 -10.68
CA ALA A 130 -9.80 -11.64 -10.73
C ALA A 130 -10.50 -11.94 -12.06
N GLY A 131 -10.53 -10.97 -12.98
CA GLY A 131 -11.28 -11.08 -14.23
C GLY A 131 -12.75 -10.69 -14.07
N GLY A 132 -13.45 -10.68 -15.19
CA GLY A 132 -14.90 -10.48 -15.24
C GLY A 132 -15.67 -11.76 -14.96
N ARG A 133 -17.00 -11.66 -14.99
CA ARG A 133 -17.89 -12.83 -14.82
C ARG A 133 -18.12 -13.61 -16.12
N GLY A 134 -17.68 -13.06 -17.26
CA GLY A 134 -17.88 -13.64 -18.58
C GLY A 134 -16.80 -14.66 -18.95
N PRO A 135 -17.10 -15.65 -19.83
CA PRO A 135 -16.12 -16.63 -20.31
C PRO A 135 -14.89 -16.05 -21.04
N GLY A 136 -14.92 -14.77 -21.41
CA GLY A 136 -13.85 -14.07 -22.13
C GLY A 136 -13.04 -13.09 -21.27
N ASP A 137 -13.30 -13.01 -19.97
CA ASP A 137 -12.71 -12.01 -19.08
C ASP A 137 -11.82 -12.67 -18.00
N PRO A 138 -10.69 -13.31 -18.39
CA PRO A 138 -9.89 -14.08 -17.44
C PRO A 138 -9.20 -13.18 -16.41
N ALA A 139 -8.85 -13.79 -15.28
CA ALA A 139 -7.94 -13.20 -14.32
C ALA A 139 -6.57 -12.89 -14.95
N HIS A 140 -5.95 -11.79 -14.52
CA HIS A 140 -4.65 -11.38 -15.04
C HIS A 140 -3.83 -10.60 -14.02
N VAL A 141 -2.51 -10.65 -14.18
CA VAL A 141 -1.61 -9.70 -13.54
C VAL A 141 -1.63 -8.40 -14.33
N ARG A 142 -1.92 -7.28 -13.65
CA ARG A 142 -1.92 -5.97 -14.29
C ARG A 142 -0.52 -5.36 -14.33
N ALA A 143 0.18 -5.36 -13.19
CA ALA A 143 1.54 -4.84 -13.05
C ALA A 143 2.18 -5.38 -11.77
N ALA A 144 3.51 -5.26 -11.66
CA ALA A 144 4.17 -5.31 -10.35
C ALA A 144 3.72 -4.11 -9.50
N VAL A 145 3.74 -4.27 -8.18
CA VAL A 145 3.51 -3.14 -7.27
C VAL A 145 4.61 -2.10 -7.47
N GLY A 146 4.19 -0.85 -7.63
CA GLY A 146 4.98 0.33 -7.95
C GLY A 146 5.13 0.64 -9.43
N GLU A 147 4.49 -0.13 -10.33
CA GLU A 147 4.63 0.00 -11.78
C GLU A 147 3.32 0.38 -12.53
N LEU A 148 2.24 0.74 -11.84
CA LEU A 148 0.96 1.10 -12.49
C LEU A 148 1.03 2.40 -13.32
N ASP A 149 1.89 3.36 -12.98
CA ASP A 149 2.09 4.58 -13.79
C ASP A 149 2.65 4.27 -15.19
N ALA A 150 3.49 3.23 -15.31
CA ALA A 150 4.09 2.85 -16.59
C ALA A 150 3.03 2.41 -17.62
N LEU A 151 1.86 1.97 -17.17
CA LEU A 151 0.73 1.59 -18.01
C LEU A 151 -0.12 2.79 -18.44
N HIS A 152 -0.11 3.89 -17.68
CA HIS A 152 -0.88 5.10 -17.99
C HIS A 152 -0.14 6.05 -18.93
N ARG A 153 1.20 5.96 -19.01
CA ARG A 153 1.97 6.73 -20.00
C ARG A 153 1.86 6.09 -21.38
N PRO A 154 1.26 6.75 -22.39
CA PRO A 154 1.41 6.29 -23.76
C PRO A 154 2.90 6.30 -24.10
N ARG A 155 3.46 5.16 -24.51
CA ARG A 155 4.82 5.07 -25.04
C ARG A 155 4.95 6.12 -26.15
N ARG A 156 5.59 7.26 -25.87
CA ARG A 156 5.96 8.23 -26.91
C ARG A 156 6.86 7.48 -27.89
N ALA A 157 6.30 7.07 -29.02
CA ALA A 157 7.05 6.46 -30.10
C ALA A 157 8.16 7.45 -30.48
N ARG A 158 9.42 7.03 -30.31
CA ARG A 158 10.59 7.77 -30.79
C ARG A 158 10.44 7.97 -32.29
N ARG A 159 9.93 9.14 -32.69
CA ARG A 159 9.90 9.56 -34.09
C ARG A 159 11.37 9.78 -34.51
N LYS A 160 11.96 8.81 -35.22
CA LYS A 160 13.24 9.00 -35.92
C LYS A 160 13.04 10.18 -36.88
N ARG A 161 13.69 11.30 -36.61
CA ARG A 161 13.86 12.37 -37.60
C ARG A 161 14.77 11.78 -38.70
N ARG A 162 14.22 11.73 -39.92
CA ARG A 162 14.99 11.58 -41.15
C ARG A 162 15.82 12.83 -41.39
#